data_AF-A0A1C3H4H0-F1
#
_entry.id   AF-A0A1C3H4H0-F1
#
_cell.length_a   1.000
_cell.length_b   1.000
_cell.length_c   1.000
_cell.angle_alpha   90.00
_cell.angle_beta   90.00
_cell.angle_gamma   90.00
#
_symmetry.space_group_name_H-M   'P 1'
#
loop_
_entity.id
_entity.type
_entity.pdbx_description
1 polymer ?
#
loop_
_entity_poly.entity_id
_entity_poly.type
_entity_poly.pdbx_seq_one_letter_code
_entity_poly.pdbx_strand_id
1 'polypeptide(L)'
;MLPYKEHASGLHCDFVIKTKADKMNYLNKQRGLSLIELMIAMGLGVLLLLGLVTVFMTANQSSKRRSISENLDETARQVISRLEYDLHNAGYLDPFSSAAAAKAAFDTADPQILAIYARQTANLNAKLEEATPLGKFTEGKMAPLLGCNGNFNDTLPSVGNLAKCQNNAFSLRQGIQMGYQSVAPDNIQAKENSDPIKAPSRSLAFKVQEQDQSFSGAGRDCLGRKIIDTNGLIINRYDVRDGKTKIGNNVVGSFGCSSSVGEWQGIVEGVEEMVFRYLVTPDNKTAAGEKIVFKDATSGLETLSYLPANKVEDVSNSLKWASVVGVEVCIIVAVEPVDGTRDASFSAIQTTVPTCQRQDINATEPRAPFKADIERRTGDSRYFKRYVQIITMPNSLYVPELLKDNKI
;
A
#
# COMPACT_ATOMS: atom_id res chain seq x y z
N MET A 1 -42.84 21.31 -20.17
CA MET A 1 -44.09 21.54 -20.91
C MET A 1 -44.52 22.97 -20.67
N LEU A 2 -44.51 23.79 -21.73
CA LEU A 2 -45.06 25.16 -21.85
C LEU A 2 -44.39 26.30 -21.04
N PRO A 3 -44.49 27.58 -21.46
CA PRO A 3 -44.06 28.10 -22.76
C PRO A 3 -43.38 29.49 -22.69
N TYR A 4 -42.75 29.84 -23.80
CA TYR A 4 -42.31 31.16 -24.23
C TYR A 4 -43.50 32.12 -24.39
N LYS A 5 -43.37 33.38 -23.95
CA LYS A 5 -44.31 34.47 -24.23
C LYS A 5 -43.55 35.75 -24.53
N GLU A 6 -43.66 36.21 -25.77
CA GLU A 6 -43.23 37.52 -26.24
C GLU A 6 -44.10 38.63 -25.64
N HIS A 7 -43.48 39.77 -25.32
CA HIS A 7 -44.15 41.05 -25.27
C HIS A 7 -43.23 42.11 -25.89
N ALA A 8 -43.63 42.60 -27.06
CA ALA A 8 -43.17 43.84 -27.65
C ALA A 8 -43.90 45.02 -27.00
N SER A 9 -43.17 46.08 -26.64
CA SER A 9 -43.74 47.43 -26.48
C SER A 9 -42.62 48.43 -26.74
N GLY A 10 -42.82 49.26 -27.77
CA GLY A 10 -41.83 50.22 -28.25
C GLY A 10 -41.69 51.45 -27.37
N LEU A 11 -40.60 52.18 -27.62
CA LEU A 11 -40.48 53.59 -27.31
C LEU A 11 -39.61 54.25 -28.38
N HIS A 12 -40.30 55.00 -29.23
CA HIS A 12 -39.75 55.98 -30.15
C HIS A 12 -39.41 57.23 -29.33
N CYS A 13 -38.18 57.73 -29.41
CA CYS A 13 -37.85 59.08 -28.97
C CYS A 13 -36.76 59.66 -29.88
N ASP A 14 -37.09 60.83 -30.41
CA ASP A 14 -36.44 61.54 -31.50
C ASP A 14 -35.00 61.98 -31.15
N PHE A 15 -34.12 61.76 -32.13
CA PHE A 15 -32.73 62.23 -32.09
C PHE A 15 -32.68 63.71 -32.50
N VAL A 16 -32.72 64.60 -31.51
CA VAL A 16 -32.44 66.03 -31.71
C VAL A 16 -30.93 66.25 -31.65
N ILE A 17 -30.29 66.40 -32.83
CA ILE A 17 -28.90 66.85 -32.93
C ILE A 17 -28.85 68.34 -32.60
N LYS A 18 -28.35 68.70 -31.42
CA LYS A 18 -27.92 70.06 -31.10
C LYS A 18 -26.41 70.15 -31.32
N THR A 19 -25.99 70.62 -32.49
CA THR A 19 -24.61 71.03 -32.75
C THR A 19 -24.34 72.34 -32.02
N LYS A 20 -23.53 72.28 -30.96
CA LYS A 20 -22.81 73.45 -30.47
C LYS A 20 -21.33 73.19 -30.70
N ALA A 21 -20.79 73.87 -31.70
CA ALA A 21 -19.36 73.95 -31.92
C ALA A 21 -18.73 74.71 -30.76
N ASP A 22 -17.77 74.10 -30.09
CA ASP A 22 -16.65 74.85 -29.52
C ASP A 22 -15.34 74.14 -29.83
N LYS A 23 -14.52 74.88 -30.57
CA LYS A 23 -13.15 74.56 -30.98
C LYS A 23 -12.27 74.54 -29.74
N MET A 24 -11.52 73.46 -29.55
CA MET A 24 -10.21 73.54 -28.89
C MET A 24 -9.31 72.40 -29.35
N ASN A 25 -8.72 72.58 -30.54
CA ASN A 25 -7.61 71.74 -31.00
C ASN A 25 -6.38 72.04 -30.13
N TYR A 26 -6.19 71.28 -29.05
CA TYR A 26 -4.86 71.05 -28.52
C TYR A 26 -4.16 70.05 -29.44
N LEU A 27 -3.65 70.54 -30.57
CA LEU A 27 -2.60 69.81 -31.29
C LEU A 27 -1.35 69.90 -30.42
N ASN A 28 -1.22 68.96 -29.47
CA ASN A 28 0.04 68.72 -28.79
C ASN A 28 1.10 68.52 -29.87
N LYS A 29 2.03 69.46 -29.94
CA LYS A 29 3.19 69.41 -30.84
C LYS A 29 3.91 68.10 -30.52
N GLN A 30 3.81 67.09 -31.39
CA GLN A 30 4.56 65.85 -31.24
C GLN A 30 6.05 66.21 -31.19
N ARG A 31 6.63 66.18 -30.00
CA ARG A 31 8.08 66.22 -29.86
C ARG A 31 8.55 64.86 -30.38
N GLY A 32 9.13 64.85 -31.57
CA GLY A 32 9.67 63.63 -32.16
C GLY A 32 10.64 62.98 -31.17
N LEU A 33 10.52 61.67 -31.00
CA LEU A 33 11.47 60.88 -30.23
C LEU A 33 12.84 60.97 -30.89
N SER A 34 13.87 61.20 -30.09
CA SER A 34 15.23 61.06 -30.56
C SER A 34 15.50 59.58 -30.91
N LEU A 35 16.30 59.33 -31.95
CA LEU A 35 16.70 57.98 -32.33
C LEU A 35 17.34 57.24 -31.13
N ILE A 36 18.06 57.96 -30.25
CA ILE A 36 18.64 57.37 -29.04
C ILE A 36 17.59 56.99 -27.99
N GLU A 37 16.51 57.78 -27.84
CA GLU A 37 15.42 57.47 -26.91
C GLU A 37 14.66 56.22 -27.35
N LEU A 38 14.47 56.05 -28.66
CA LEU A 38 13.91 54.82 -29.23
C LEU A 38 14.81 53.61 -28.96
N MET A 39 16.13 53.73 -29.18
CA MET A 39 17.09 52.64 -28.93
C MET A 39 17.13 52.25 -27.46
N ILE A 40 17.10 53.22 -26.54
CA ILE A 40 17.06 52.96 -25.09
C ILE A 40 15.74 52.29 -24.70
N ALA A 41 14.60 52.80 -25.20
CA ALA A 41 13.29 52.22 -24.90
C ALA A 41 13.16 50.77 -25.38
N MET A 42 13.65 50.47 -26.59
CA MET A 42 13.70 49.10 -27.12
C MET A 42 14.65 48.22 -26.32
N GLY A 43 15.83 48.74 -25.93
CA GLY A 43 16.80 48.02 -25.10
C GLY A 43 16.23 47.62 -23.74
N LEU A 44 15.55 48.56 -23.06
CA LEU A 44 14.86 48.28 -21.80
C LEU A 44 13.69 47.30 -21.99
N GLY A 45 12.94 47.42 -23.08
CA GLY A 45 11.86 46.48 -23.41
C GLY A 45 12.34 45.04 -23.58
N VAL A 46 13.44 44.83 -24.32
CA VAL A 46 14.05 43.51 -24.48
C VAL A 46 14.58 42.97 -23.15
N LEU A 47 15.23 43.81 -22.34
CA LEU A 47 15.74 43.40 -21.02
C LEU A 47 14.60 42.95 -20.09
N LEU A 48 13.47 43.67 -20.08
CA LEU A 48 12.30 43.29 -19.29
C LEU A 48 11.66 41.99 -19.80
N LEU A 49 11.56 41.81 -21.12
CA LEU A 49 11.04 40.58 -21.71
C LEU A 49 11.92 39.37 -21.37
N LEU A 50 13.25 39.51 -21.42
CA LEU A 50 14.17 38.45 -21.00
C LEU A 50 13.95 38.06 -19.54
N GLY A 51 13.83 39.05 -18.65
CA GLY A 51 13.50 38.81 -17.24
C GLY A 51 12.19 38.04 -17.08
N LEU A 52 11.12 38.48 -17.75
CA LEU A 52 9.80 37.86 -17.65
C LEU A 52 9.79 36.41 -18.20
N VAL A 53 10.49 36.16 -19.30
CA VAL A 53 10.63 34.80 -19.87
C VAL A 53 11.33 33.87 -18.88
N THR A 54 12.41 34.31 -18.22
CA THR A 54 13.12 33.46 -17.24
C THR A 54 12.26 33.13 -16.03
N VAL A 55 11.50 34.10 -15.51
CA VAL A 55 10.57 33.89 -14.40
C VAL A 55 9.46 32.93 -14.80
N PHE A 56 8.87 33.12 -15.98
CA PHE A 56 7.83 32.25 -16.50
C PHE A 56 8.31 30.80 -16.69
N MET A 57 9.49 30.61 -17.30
CA MET A 57 10.10 29.28 -17.46
C MET A 57 10.35 28.61 -16.11
N THR A 58 10.90 29.34 -15.15
CA THR A 58 11.17 28.83 -13.80
C THR A 58 9.88 28.44 -13.07
N ALA A 59 8.86 29.29 -13.15
CA ALA A 59 7.54 29.03 -12.57
C ALA A 59 6.90 27.77 -13.18
N ASN A 60 6.98 27.61 -14.51
CA ASN A 60 6.45 26.44 -15.19
C ASN A 60 7.20 25.15 -14.81
N GLN A 61 8.53 25.17 -14.80
CA GLN A 61 9.34 24.02 -14.35
C GLN A 61 9.07 23.66 -12.88
N SER A 62 8.93 24.66 -12.01
CA SER A 62 8.57 24.45 -10.61
C SER A 62 7.18 23.82 -10.46
N SER A 63 6.21 24.27 -11.27
CA SER A 63 4.86 23.70 -11.29
C SER A 63 4.88 22.22 -11.71
N LYS A 64 5.59 21.88 -12.79
CA LYS A 64 5.76 20.50 -13.26
C LYS A 64 6.41 19.61 -12.20
N ARG A 65 7.50 20.08 -11.56
CA ARG A 65 8.19 19.34 -10.48
C ARG A 65 7.26 19.04 -9.30
N ARG A 66 6.44 20.01 -8.91
CA ARG A 66 5.48 19.85 -7.81
C ARG A 66 4.45 18.76 -8.15
N SER A 67 3.83 18.84 -9.33
CA SER A 67 2.85 17.85 -9.77
C SER A 67 3.44 16.43 -9.89
N ILE A 68 4.69 16.30 -10.38
CA ILE A 68 5.40 15.01 -10.41
C ILE A 68 5.61 14.47 -8.99
N SER A 69 6.04 15.31 -8.05
CA SER A 69 6.21 14.90 -6.65
C SER A 69 4.89 14.43 -6.04
N GLU A 70 3.79 15.15 -6.31
CA GLU A 70 2.46 14.77 -5.86
C GLU A 70 2.04 13.40 -6.42
N ASN A 71 2.27 13.15 -7.71
CA ASN A 71 1.97 11.85 -8.32
C ASN A 71 2.82 10.71 -7.71
N LEU A 72 4.10 10.94 -7.45
CA LEU A 72 4.96 9.95 -6.79
C LEU A 72 4.45 9.61 -5.40
N ASP A 73 4.10 10.63 -4.62
CA ASP A 73 3.63 10.46 -3.25
C ASP A 73 2.24 9.78 -3.24
N GLU A 74 1.38 10.09 -4.20
CA GLU A 74 0.06 9.49 -4.36
C GLU A 74 0.14 8.01 -4.78
N THR A 75 0.95 7.67 -5.78
CA THR A 75 1.19 6.27 -6.15
C THR A 75 1.78 5.47 -4.98
N ALA A 76 2.75 6.03 -4.26
CA ALA A 76 3.31 5.38 -3.08
C ALA A 76 2.26 5.17 -1.99
N ARG A 77 1.41 6.18 -1.73
CA ARG A 77 0.31 6.11 -0.76
C ARG A 77 -0.69 5.02 -1.12
N GLN A 78 -1.07 4.88 -2.39
CA GLN A 78 -2.00 3.83 -2.83
C GLN A 78 -1.45 2.42 -2.55
N VAL A 79 -0.18 2.18 -2.84
CA VAL A 79 0.47 0.89 -2.57
C VAL A 79 0.54 0.62 -1.06
N ILE A 80 1.11 1.57 -0.31
CA ILE A 80 1.36 1.41 1.12
C ILE A 80 0.05 1.26 1.89
N SER A 81 -0.95 2.11 1.63
CA SER A 81 -2.24 2.04 2.33
C SER A 81 -2.96 0.71 2.08
N ARG A 82 -2.86 0.15 0.86
CA ARG A 82 -3.44 -1.16 0.55
C ARG A 82 -2.74 -2.28 1.32
N LEU A 83 -1.41 -2.26 1.37
CA LEU A 83 -0.62 -3.22 2.15
C LEU A 83 -0.90 -3.07 3.64
N GLU A 84 -0.96 -1.85 4.15
CA GLU A 84 -1.23 -1.53 5.55
C GLU A 84 -2.58 -2.07 6.00
N TYR A 85 -3.64 -1.87 5.22
CA TYR A 85 -4.97 -2.38 5.54
C TYR A 85 -4.98 -3.91 5.70
N ASP A 86 -4.37 -4.66 4.78
CA ASP A 86 -4.36 -6.12 4.86
C ASP A 86 -3.35 -6.63 5.91
N LEU A 87 -2.21 -5.96 6.11
CA LEU A 87 -1.26 -6.29 7.18
C LEU A 87 -1.87 -6.04 8.56
N HIS A 88 -2.70 -5.01 8.72
CA HIS A 88 -3.41 -4.79 9.97
C HIS A 88 -4.42 -5.90 10.25
N ASN A 89 -5.07 -6.45 9.22
CA ASN A 89 -6.02 -7.55 9.37
C ASN A 89 -5.35 -8.93 9.40
N ALA A 90 -4.11 -9.06 8.94
CA ALA A 90 -3.41 -10.34 8.80
C ALA A 90 -3.44 -11.16 10.10
N GLY A 91 -3.87 -12.41 9.99
CA GLY A 91 -4.00 -13.34 11.11
C GLY A 91 -5.25 -13.17 11.96
N TYR A 92 -6.07 -12.14 11.71
CA TYR A 92 -7.32 -11.98 12.43
C TYR A 92 -8.25 -13.16 12.19
N LEU A 93 -8.74 -13.72 13.27
CA LEU A 93 -9.75 -14.77 13.33
C LEU A 93 -10.71 -14.35 14.43
N ASP A 94 -12.00 -14.24 14.12
CA ASP A 94 -13.01 -13.94 15.15
C ASP A 94 -13.26 -15.20 15.98
N PRO A 95 -12.84 -15.24 17.26
CA PRO A 95 -13.04 -16.41 18.10
C PRO A 95 -14.51 -16.68 18.40
N PHE A 96 -15.40 -15.70 18.22
CA PHE A 96 -16.83 -15.84 18.43
C PHE A 96 -17.58 -16.25 17.15
N SER A 97 -16.87 -16.43 16.04
CA SER A 97 -17.48 -16.82 14.77
C SER A 97 -17.93 -18.28 14.72
N SER A 98 -17.30 -19.16 15.50
CA SER A 98 -17.67 -20.57 15.60
C SER A 98 -17.03 -21.23 16.82
N ALA A 99 -17.55 -22.39 17.24
CA ALA A 99 -16.91 -23.19 18.28
C ALA A 99 -15.49 -23.66 17.89
N ALA A 100 -15.24 -23.88 16.59
CA ALA A 100 -13.92 -24.23 16.09
C ALA A 100 -12.94 -23.04 16.19
N ALA A 101 -13.39 -21.83 15.84
CA ALA A 101 -12.60 -20.61 16.00
C ALA A 101 -12.31 -20.30 17.48
N ALA A 102 -13.31 -20.47 18.36
CA ALA A 102 -13.14 -20.32 19.80
C ALA A 102 -12.09 -21.29 20.36
N LYS A 103 -12.09 -22.55 19.92
CA LYS A 103 -11.08 -23.53 20.34
C LYS A 103 -9.68 -23.20 19.81
N ALA A 104 -9.60 -22.79 18.54
CA ALA A 104 -8.34 -22.38 17.93
C ALA A 104 -7.71 -21.13 18.57
N ALA A 105 -8.50 -20.32 19.29
CA ALA A 105 -8.03 -19.14 19.99
C ALA A 105 -7.91 -19.31 21.51
N PHE A 106 -8.81 -20.03 22.18
CA PHE A 106 -8.94 -19.98 23.63
C PHE A 106 -9.05 -21.34 24.33
N ASP A 107 -8.76 -22.45 23.64
CA ASP A 107 -8.78 -23.76 24.30
C ASP A 107 -7.65 -23.90 25.33
N THR A 108 -7.94 -23.52 26.58
CA THR A 108 -6.98 -23.60 27.70
C THR A 108 -6.59 -25.03 28.06
N ALA A 109 -7.32 -26.04 27.60
CA ALA A 109 -6.95 -27.44 27.79
C ALA A 109 -5.89 -27.90 26.77
N ASP A 110 -5.76 -27.21 25.64
CA ASP A 110 -4.73 -27.49 24.64
C ASP A 110 -3.46 -26.65 24.93
N PRO A 111 -2.35 -27.26 25.36
CA PRO A 111 -1.10 -26.55 25.62
C PRO A 111 -0.53 -25.84 24.38
N GLN A 112 -0.94 -26.23 23.17
CA GLN A 112 -0.53 -25.56 21.94
C GLN A 112 -1.11 -24.15 21.83
N ILE A 113 -2.32 -23.91 22.32
CA ILE A 113 -2.95 -22.58 22.24
C ILE A 113 -2.18 -21.58 23.09
N LEU A 114 -1.83 -21.95 24.32
CA LEU A 114 -0.97 -21.13 25.16
C LEU A 114 0.41 -20.92 24.52
N ALA A 115 0.96 -21.95 23.87
CA ALA A 115 2.22 -21.89 23.16
C ALA A 115 2.20 -20.95 21.94
N ILE A 116 1.05 -20.79 21.26
CA ILE A 116 0.88 -19.81 20.17
C ILE A 116 1.07 -18.39 20.71
N TYR A 117 0.39 -18.03 21.81
CA TYR A 117 0.48 -16.68 22.40
C TYR A 117 1.83 -16.40 23.06
N ALA A 118 2.43 -17.41 23.69
CA ALA A 118 3.73 -17.29 24.32
C ALA A 118 4.90 -17.49 23.36
N ARG A 119 4.65 -18.00 22.15
CA ARG A 119 5.64 -18.44 21.17
C ARG A 119 6.58 -19.53 21.68
N GLN A 120 6.02 -20.48 22.43
CA GLN A 120 6.77 -21.58 23.00
C GLN A 120 6.97 -22.70 21.97
N THR A 121 8.15 -22.74 21.39
CA THR A 121 8.47 -23.62 20.26
C THR A 121 8.43 -25.09 20.63
N ALA A 122 8.83 -25.42 21.86
CA ALA A 122 8.81 -26.78 22.38
C ALA A 122 7.40 -27.40 22.44
N ASN A 123 6.33 -26.61 22.59
CA ASN A 123 4.96 -27.13 22.57
C ASN A 123 4.31 -27.08 21.18
N LEU A 124 4.91 -26.34 20.23
CA LEU A 124 4.48 -26.27 18.82
C LEU A 124 5.05 -27.42 17.95
N ASN A 125 5.97 -28.22 18.53
CA ASN A 125 6.59 -29.46 18.03
C ASN A 125 5.95 -30.06 16.76
N ALA A 126 6.53 -29.70 15.61
CA ALA A 126 6.32 -30.20 14.25
C ALA A 126 5.15 -29.63 13.41
N LYS A 127 4.21 -28.87 13.97
CA LYS A 127 3.12 -28.24 13.18
C LYS A 127 3.21 -26.72 13.15
N LEU A 128 4.33 -26.20 12.64
CA LEU A 128 4.58 -24.76 12.58
C LEU A 128 3.57 -23.99 11.72
N GLU A 129 2.92 -24.66 10.78
CA GLU A 129 1.83 -24.08 9.99
C GLU A 129 0.57 -23.80 10.84
N GLU A 130 0.41 -24.50 11.97
CA GLU A 130 -0.65 -24.26 12.97
C GLU A 130 -0.24 -23.28 14.07
N ALA A 131 0.97 -22.69 14.02
CA ALA A 131 1.52 -21.86 15.10
C ALA A 131 0.91 -20.45 15.23
N THR A 132 -0.34 -20.28 14.78
CA THR A 132 -1.15 -19.05 14.87
C THR A 132 -2.61 -19.46 15.02
N PRO A 133 -3.51 -18.62 15.59
CA PRO A 133 -4.93 -18.99 15.72
C PRO A 133 -5.57 -19.30 14.36
N LEU A 134 -5.24 -18.50 13.34
CA LEU A 134 -5.69 -18.74 11.96
C LEU A 134 -5.14 -20.06 11.38
N GLY A 135 -3.85 -20.32 11.58
CA GLY A 135 -3.23 -21.58 11.16
C GLY A 135 -3.87 -22.78 11.85
N LYS A 136 -4.12 -22.69 13.17
CA LYS A 136 -4.77 -23.74 13.95
C LYS A 136 -6.20 -23.99 13.46
N PHE A 137 -6.98 -22.92 13.23
CA PHE A 137 -8.34 -23.01 12.71
C PHE A 137 -8.41 -23.65 11.32
N THR A 138 -7.41 -23.41 10.49
CA THR A 138 -7.34 -23.91 9.12
C THR A 138 -6.53 -25.21 8.98
N GLU A 139 -6.08 -25.81 10.09
CA GLU A 139 -5.25 -27.02 10.10
C GLU A 139 -3.95 -26.85 9.28
N GLY A 140 -3.32 -25.67 9.36
CA GLY A 140 -2.08 -25.33 8.67
C GLY A 140 -2.26 -24.87 7.21
N LYS A 141 -3.49 -24.84 6.70
CA LYS A 141 -3.75 -24.47 5.29
C LYS A 141 -3.58 -22.97 5.04
N MET A 142 -3.61 -22.14 6.07
CA MET A 142 -3.38 -20.70 5.98
C MET A 142 -2.40 -20.21 7.04
N ALA A 143 -1.65 -19.17 6.70
CA ALA A 143 -0.86 -18.40 7.65
C ALA A 143 -1.30 -16.93 7.60
N PRO A 144 -1.11 -16.16 8.70
CA PRO A 144 -1.37 -14.72 8.71
C PRO A 144 -0.64 -13.99 7.58
N LEU A 145 0.62 -14.36 7.37
CA LEU A 145 1.54 -13.71 6.45
C LEU A 145 2.49 -14.74 5.87
N LEU A 146 2.68 -14.70 4.55
CA LEU A 146 3.76 -15.38 3.84
C LEU A 146 4.43 -14.39 2.89
N GLY A 147 5.73 -14.54 2.73
CA GLY A 147 6.55 -13.73 1.84
C GLY A 147 7.30 -14.58 0.85
N CYS A 148 7.59 -14.01 -0.31
CA CYS A 148 8.43 -14.63 -1.30
C CYS A 148 9.42 -13.67 -1.92
N ASN A 149 10.70 -14.08 -1.98
CA ASN A 149 11.76 -13.30 -2.61
C ASN A 149 11.53 -13.09 -4.12
N GLY A 150 10.61 -13.83 -4.74
CA GLY A 150 10.16 -13.65 -6.11
C GLY A 150 8.68 -14.03 -6.21
N ASN A 151 8.35 -14.95 -7.11
CA ASN A 151 6.97 -15.40 -7.30
C ASN A 151 6.63 -16.62 -6.44
N PHE A 152 5.38 -16.66 -6.00
CA PHE A 152 4.77 -17.88 -5.48
C PHE A 152 4.57 -18.91 -6.61
N ASN A 153 4.53 -20.19 -6.27
CA ASN A 153 4.48 -21.30 -7.22
C ASN A 153 3.08 -21.56 -7.81
N ASP A 154 2.05 -21.12 -7.11
CA ASP A 154 0.64 -21.17 -7.51
C ASP A 154 0.22 -19.86 -8.18
N THR A 155 -0.72 -19.97 -9.12
CA THR A 155 -1.23 -18.81 -9.86
C THR A 155 -2.28 -18.04 -9.05
N LEU A 156 -3.11 -18.75 -8.28
CA LEU A 156 -4.07 -18.16 -7.35
C LEU A 156 -3.81 -18.62 -5.92
N PRO A 157 -3.84 -17.69 -4.95
CA PRO A 157 -3.87 -18.03 -3.54
C PRO A 157 -5.01 -18.97 -3.20
N SER A 158 -4.80 -19.89 -2.26
CA SER A 158 -5.82 -20.84 -1.82
C SER A 158 -6.01 -20.79 -0.31
N VAL A 159 -7.25 -20.98 0.14
CA VAL A 159 -7.57 -21.24 1.56
C VAL A 159 -7.37 -22.71 1.94
N GLY A 160 -7.15 -23.58 0.95
CA GLY A 160 -7.04 -25.03 1.13
C GLY A 160 -5.61 -25.56 1.22
N ASN A 161 -4.61 -24.78 0.79
CA ASN A 161 -3.20 -25.18 0.83
C ASN A 161 -2.31 -23.96 1.10
N LEU A 162 -1.26 -24.16 1.88
CA LEU A 162 -0.28 -23.13 2.15
C LEU A 162 0.57 -22.83 0.91
N ALA A 163 0.70 -21.55 0.56
CA ALA A 163 1.46 -21.12 -0.61
C ALA A 163 2.97 -21.35 -0.41
N LYS A 164 3.70 -21.63 -1.50
CA LYS A 164 5.15 -21.81 -1.47
C LYS A 164 5.82 -20.91 -2.51
N CYS A 165 7.06 -20.53 -2.24
CA CYS A 165 7.89 -19.87 -3.22
C CYS A 165 8.22 -20.79 -4.40
N GLN A 166 8.22 -20.27 -5.62
CA GLN A 166 8.72 -20.99 -6.79
C GLN A 166 10.23 -21.24 -6.68
N ASN A 167 10.98 -20.25 -6.20
CA ASN A 167 12.38 -20.36 -5.85
C ASN A 167 12.71 -19.32 -4.77
N ASN A 168 13.88 -19.46 -4.13
CA ASN A 168 14.33 -18.57 -3.06
C ASN A 168 15.32 -17.49 -3.54
N ALA A 169 15.51 -17.36 -4.86
CA ALA A 169 16.42 -16.37 -5.41
C ALA A 169 15.87 -14.96 -5.17
N PHE A 170 16.76 -14.05 -4.79
CA PHE A 170 16.40 -12.65 -4.56
C PHE A 170 15.91 -12.00 -5.86
N SER A 171 14.72 -11.39 -5.80
CA SER A 171 14.18 -10.48 -6.81
C SER A 171 13.89 -9.12 -6.19
N LEU A 172 13.96 -8.08 -7.02
CA LEU A 172 13.51 -6.72 -6.68
C LEU A 172 11.99 -6.56 -6.77
N ARG A 173 11.29 -7.55 -7.32
CA ARG A 173 9.83 -7.64 -7.36
C ARG A 173 9.42 -8.89 -6.58
N GLN A 174 9.11 -8.67 -5.32
CA GLN A 174 8.78 -9.70 -4.34
C GLN A 174 7.27 -9.84 -4.16
N GLY A 175 6.84 -11.02 -3.72
CA GLY A 175 5.45 -11.31 -3.40
C GLY A 175 5.20 -11.34 -1.90
N ILE A 176 4.02 -10.92 -1.48
CA ILE A 176 3.53 -11.07 -0.10
C ILE A 176 2.09 -11.54 -0.11
N GLN A 177 1.72 -12.42 0.82
CA GLN A 177 0.38 -12.98 0.94
C GLN A 177 -0.11 -12.82 2.38
N MET A 178 -1.32 -12.30 2.53
CA MET A 178 -1.97 -12.07 3.82
C MET A 178 -3.28 -12.84 3.89
N GLY A 179 -3.53 -13.49 5.02
CA GLY A 179 -4.74 -14.27 5.29
C GLY A 179 -5.44 -13.80 6.56
N TYR A 180 -6.75 -13.66 6.53
CA TYR A 180 -7.57 -13.25 7.68
C TYR A 180 -9.06 -13.55 7.49
N GLN A 181 -9.85 -13.55 8.56
CA GLN A 181 -11.31 -13.62 8.51
C GLN A 181 -11.88 -12.20 8.47
N SER A 182 -12.93 -11.96 7.68
CA SER A 182 -13.55 -10.62 7.60
C SER A 182 -15.05 -10.60 7.81
N VAL A 183 -15.73 -11.74 7.63
CA VAL A 183 -17.19 -11.87 7.79
C VAL A 183 -17.51 -13.13 8.57
N ALA A 184 -18.71 -13.17 9.15
CA ALA A 184 -19.19 -14.33 9.88
C ALA A 184 -19.38 -15.54 8.92
N PRO A 185 -19.12 -16.77 9.39
CA PRO A 185 -19.36 -17.99 8.63
C PRO A 185 -20.83 -18.18 8.22
N ASP A 186 -21.05 -18.78 7.06
CA ASP A 186 -22.38 -18.97 6.46
C ASP A 186 -23.30 -19.84 7.35
N ASN A 187 -22.71 -20.77 8.13
CA ASN A 187 -23.47 -21.64 9.04
C ASN A 187 -24.09 -20.88 10.24
N ILE A 188 -23.52 -19.74 10.63
CA ILE A 188 -24.08 -18.90 11.69
C ILE A 188 -25.34 -18.21 11.18
N GLN A 189 -25.29 -17.70 9.94
CA GLN A 189 -26.44 -17.09 9.29
C GLN A 189 -27.59 -18.08 9.14
N ALA A 190 -27.30 -19.32 8.73
CA ALA A 190 -28.32 -20.37 8.63
C ALA A 190 -28.99 -20.68 9.98
N LYS A 191 -28.24 -20.64 11.09
CA LYS A 191 -28.78 -20.84 12.44
C LYS A 191 -29.61 -19.65 12.90
N GLU A 192 -29.15 -18.43 12.68
CA GLU A 192 -29.89 -17.20 13.02
C GLU A 192 -31.22 -17.13 12.26
N ASN A 193 -31.25 -17.55 11.00
CA ASN A 193 -32.47 -17.61 10.20
C ASN A 193 -33.47 -18.69 10.64
N SER A 194 -33.00 -19.78 11.26
CA SER A 194 -33.85 -20.92 11.64
C SER A 194 -34.34 -20.86 13.08
N ASP A 195 -33.48 -20.48 14.03
CA ASP A 195 -33.81 -20.31 15.45
C ASP A 195 -32.94 -19.18 16.05
N PRO A 196 -33.40 -17.93 16.02
CA PRO A 196 -32.65 -16.78 16.53
C PRO A 196 -32.27 -16.90 18.02
N ILE A 197 -33.05 -17.64 18.82
CA ILE A 197 -32.83 -17.77 20.26
C ILE A 197 -31.66 -18.73 20.53
N LYS A 198 -31.45 -19.72 19.67
CA LYS A 198 -30.35 -20.70 19.78
C LYS A 198 -29.15 -20.40 18.91
N ALA A 199 -29.23 -19.38 18.06
CA ALA A 199 -28.12 -18.95 17.23
C ALA A 199 -26.99 -18.40 18.12
N PRO A 200 -25.73 -18.81 17.88
CA PRO A 200 -24.61 -18.24 18.63
C PRO A 200 -24.48 -16.75 18.28
N SER A 201 -24.11 -15.94 19.28
CA SER A 201 -23.76 -14.54 19.04
C SER A 201 -22.57 -14.47 18.10
N ARG A 202 -22.60 -13.53 17.15
CA ARG A 202 -21.52 -13.24 16.22
C ARG A 202 -21.00 -11.84 16.47
N SER A 203 -19.70 -11.63 16.29
CA SER A 203 -19.10 -10.29 16.32
C SER A 203 -18.93 -9.70 14.91
N LEU A 204 -18.79 -10.56 13.89
CA LEU A 204 -18.69 -10.17 12.49
C LEU A 204 -20.06 -10.10 11.81
N ALA A 205 -20.15 -9.22 10.80
CA ALA A 205 -21.30 -9.10 9.91
C ALA A 205 -21.39 -10.29 8.94
N PHE A 206 -22.61 -10.58 8.46
CA PHE A 206 -22.80 -11.63 7.46
C PHE A 206 -22.28 -11.22 6.09
N LYS A 207 -21.91 -12.22 5.29
CA LYS A 207 -21.52 -12.04 3.89
C LYS A 207 -22.57 -11.25 3.09
N VAL A 208 -23.85 -11.59 3.24
CA VAL A 208 -24.95 -10.86 2.57
C VAL A 208 -25.01 -9.40 3.00
N GLN A 209 -24.80 -9.13 4.29
CA GLN A 209 -24.79 -7.77 4.82
C GLN A 209 -23.65 -6.96 4.21
N GLU A 210 -22.43 -7.51 4.15
CA GLU A 210 -21.25 -6.77 3.68
C GLU A 210 -21.04 -6.77 2.15
N GLN A 211 -21.46 -7.83 1.45
CA GLN A 211 -21.21 -7.99 0.01
C GLN A 211 -22.41 -7.64 -0.89
N ASP A 212 -23.64 -7.79 -0.39
CA ASP A 212 -24.85 -7.60 -1.19
C ASP A 212 -25.62 -6.34 -0.77
N GLN A 213 -25.64 -6.03 0.53
CA GLN A 213 -26.45 -4.96 1.09
C GLN A 213 -25.64 -3.71 1.46
N SER A 214 -24.35 -3.86 1.75
CA SER A 214 -23.44 -2.80 2.15
C SER A 214 -22.37 -2.56 1.09
N PHE A 215 -21.97 -1.30 0.94
CA PHE A 215 -20.78 -0.88 0.18
C PHE A 215 -19.58 -0.63 1.12
N SER A 216 -19.57 -1.21 2.32
CA SER A 216 -18.51 -1.04 3.32
C SER A 216 -17.11 -1.43 2.83
N GLY A 217 -17.03 -2.32 1.83
CA GLY A 217 -15.78 -2.93 1.39
C GLY A 217 -15.34 -4.12 2.24
N ALA A 218 -15.99 -4.40 3.38
CA ALA A 218 -15.70 -5.57 4.20
C ALA A 218 -16.15 -6.86 3.50
N GLY A 219 -15.52 -7.99 3.83
CA GLY A 219 -15.84 -9.27 3.19
C GLY A 219 -15.53 -9.33 1.69
N ARG A 220 -14.69 -8.43 1.18
CA ARG A 220 -14.24 -8.42 -0.22
C ARG A 220 -12.75 -8.63 -0.30
N ASP A 221 -12.32 -9.20 -1.41
CA ASP A 221 -10.89 -9.36 -1.68
C ASP A 221 -10.22 -8.02 -2.02
N CYS A 222 -8.92 -8.09 -2.33
CA CYS A 222 -8.13 -6.91 -2.65
C CYS A 222 -8.53 -6.09 -3.87
N LEU A 223 -9.41 -6.62 -4.71
CA LEU A 223 -9.94 -5.95 -5.89
C LEU A 223 -11.46 -5.68 -5.75
N GLY A 224 -12.02 -5.85 -4.55
CA GLY A 224 -13.45 -5.62 -4.29
C GLY A 224 -14.37 -6.77 -4.72
N ARG A 225 -13.82 -7.91 -5.14
CA ARG A 225 -14.59 -9.09 -5.56
C ARG A 225 -15.16 -9.80 -4.34
N LYS A 226 -16.32 -10.44 -4.53
CA LYS A 226 -17.01 -11.20 -3.48
C LYS A 226 -16.23 -12.46 -3.14
N ILE A 227 -15.96 -12.69 -1.86
CA ILE A 227 -15.38 -13.95 -1.39
C ILE A 227 -16.44 -15.05 -1.37
N ILE A 228 -16.03 -16.28 -1.68
CA ILE A 228 -16.91 -17.46 -1.70
C ILE A 228 -16.66 -18.42 -0.53
N ASP A 229 -15.58 -18.21 0.23
CA ASP A 229 -15.25 -19.07 1.38
C ASP A 229 -16.38 -19.05 2.42
N THR A 230 -16.74 -20.22 2.92
CA THR A 230 -17.89 -20.42 3.83
C THR A 230 -17.57 -20.04 5.27
N ASN A 231 -16.29 -19.95 5.63
CA ASN A 231 -15.83 -19.50 6.94
C ASN A 231 -15.55 -17.99 6.97
N GLY A 232 -15.74 -17.29 5.84
CA GLY A 232 -15.48 -15.85 5.73
C GLY A 232 -14.00 -15.49 5.65
N LEU A 233 -13.16 -16.44 5.21
CA LEU A 233 -11.72 -16.27 5.07
C LEU A 233 -11.36 -15.54 3.76
N ILE A 234 -10.42 -14.60 3.88
CA ILE A 234 -9.86 -13.82 2.79
C ILE A 234 -8.37 -14.15 2.70
N ILE A 235 -7.89 -14.30 1.47
CA ILE A 235 -6.48 -14.41 1.18
C ILE A 235 -6.15 -13.51 0.00
N ASN A 236 -5.27 -12.54 0.25
CA ASN A 236 -4.84 -11.57 -0.75
C ASN A 236 -3.34 -11.73 -0.96
N ARG A 237 -2.90 -11.66 -2.21
CA ARG A 237 -1.50 -11.72 -2.60
C ARG A 237 -1.14 -10.51 -3.44
N TYR A 238 -0.10 -9.81 -3.02
CA TYR A 238 0.43 -8.63 -3.71
C TYR A 238 1.80 -8.91 -4.27
N ASP A 239 2.01 -8.44 -5.49
CA ASP A 239 3.27 -8.52 -6.22
C ASP A 239 3.31 -7.45 -7.32
N VAL A 240 4.52 -7.14 -7.78
CA VAL A 240 4.74 -6.24 -8.91
C VAL A 240 5.01 -7.06 -10.16
N ARG A 241 4.22 -6.84 -11.21
CA ARG A 241 4.38 -7.48 -12.53
C ARG A 241 4.60 -6.43 -13.61
N ASP A 242 4.84 -6.89 -14.83
CA ASP A 242 4.85 -6.01 -15.99
C ASP A 242 3.43 -5.47 -16.24
N GLY A 243 3.33 -4.15 -16.36
CA GLY A 243 2.11 -3.43 -16.65
C GLY A 243 1.77 -3.40 -18.14
N LYS A 244 0.89 -2.48 -18.53
CA LYS A 244 0.44 -2.27 -19.91
C LYS A 244 1.23 -1.17 -20.60
N THR A 245 1.69 -0.17 -19.85
CA THR A 245 2.45 0.96 -20.41
C THR A 245 3.85 0.55 -20.81
N LYS A 246 4.26 0.97 -22.01
CA LYS A 246 5.61 0.76 -22.54
C LYS A 246 6.34 2.09 -22.72
N ILE A 247 7.59 2.13 -22.29
CA ILE A 247 8.48 3.27 -22.44
C ILE A 247 9.71 2.79 -23.22
N GLY A 248 9.75 3.12 -24.51
CA GLY A 248 10.72 2.54 -25.44
C GLY A 248 10.52 1.03 -25.52
N ASN A 249 11.55 0.26 -25.21
CA ASN A 249 11.49 -1.21 -25.20
C ASN A 249 11.15 -1.78 -23.80
N ASN A 250 11.01 -0.95 -22.78
CA ASN A 250 10.75 -1.38 -21.41
C ASN A 250 9.26 -1.34 -21.08
N VAL A 251 8.80 -2.29 -20.29
CA VAL A 251 7.45 -2.29 -19.72
C VAL A 251 7.49 -1.68 -18.32
N VAL A 252 6.56 -0.79 -18.04
CA VAL A 252 6.40 -0.16 -16.73
C VAL A 252 5.94 -1.19 -15.71
N GLY A 253 6.52 -1.21 -14.52
CA GLY A 253 6.05 -2.08 -13.44
C GLY A 253 4.67 -1.68 -12.92
N SER A 254 3.85 -2.67 -12.57
CA SER A 254 2.52 -2.49 -12.02
C SER A 254 2.38 -3.28 -10.72
N PHE A 255 2.03 -2.57 -9.65
CA PHE A 255 1.59 -3.17 -8.40
C PHE A 255 0.15 -3.65 -8.57
N GLY A 256 -0.08 -4.90 -8.21
CA GLY A 256 -1.39 -5.51 -8.32
C GLY A 256 -1.62 -6.55 -7.25
N CYS A 257 -2.79 -7.19 -7.33
CA CYS A 257 -3.18 -8.20 -6.38
C CYS A 257 -3.97 -9.34 -7.02
N SER A 258 -3.87 -10.53 -6.44
CA SER A 258 -4.76 -11.67 -6.66
C SER A 258 -5.34 -12.19 -5.34
N SER A 259 -6.35 -13.03 -5.42
CA SER A 259 -6.99 -13.64 -4.25
C SER A 259 -7.48 -15.04 -4.58
N SER A 260 -8.11 -15.71 -3.60
CA SER A 260 -8.76 -17.01 -3.82
C SER A 260 -9.92 -17.00 -4.81
N VAL A 261 -10.45 -15.82 -5.18
CA VAL A 261 -11.61 -15.70 -6.07
C VAL A 261 -11.29 -15.17 -7.45
N GLY A 262 -10.04 -14.81 -7.73
CA GLY A 262 -9.67 -14.52 -9.11
C GLY A 262 -8.24 -14.10 -9.33
N GLU A 263 -7.90 -14.07 -10.61
CA GLU A 263 -6.58 -13.78 -11.14
C GLU A 263 -6.06 -12.41 -10.73
N TRP A 264 -4.75 -12.28 -10.90
CA TRP A 264 -4.02 -11.05 -10.64
C TRP A 264 -4.48 -9.90 -11.53
N GLN A 265 -4.66 -8.73 -10.95
CA GLN A 265 -4.94 -7.49 -11.66
C GLN A 265 -4.04 -6.36 -11.13
N GLY A 266 -3.49 -5.56 -12.05
CA GLY A 266 -2.78 -4.33 -11.73
C GLY A 266 -3.72 -3.28 -11.14
N ILE A 267 -3.30 -2.67 -10.03
CA ILE A 267 -4.00 -1.61 -9.31
C ILE A 267 -3.41 -0.26 -9.71
N VAL A 268 -2.07 -0.14 -9.67
CA VAL A 268 -1.36 1.09 -10.01
C VAL A 268 -0.10 0.77 -10.79
N GLU A 269 0.18 1.58 -11.82
CA GLU A 269 1.42 1.51 -12.60
C GLU A 269 2.47 2.46 -12.06
N GLY A 270 3.73 2.23 -12.45
CA GLY A 270 4.86 3.03 -12.00
C GLY A 270 5.51 2.52 -10.72
N VAL A 271 5.20 1.30 -10.28
CA VAL A 271 5.92 0.64 -9.18
C VAL A 271 6.93 -0.31 -9.80
N GLU A 272 8.21 0.01 -9.70
CA GLU A 272 9.27 -0.70 -10.42
C GLU A 272 9.95 -1.78 -9.59
N GLU A 273 10.15 -1.51 -8.30
CA GLU A 273 10.67 -2.45 -7.31
C GLU A 273 9.76 -2.47 -6.09
N MET A 274 9.58 -3.64 -5.49
CA MET A 274 8.90 -3.86 -4.22
C MET A 274 9.59 -5.01 -3.50
N VAL A 275 10.21 -4.69 -2.36
CA VAL A 275 11.02 -5.60 -1.55
C VAL A 275 10.55 -5.53 -0.10
N PHE A 276 10.58 -6.68 0.58
CA PHE A 276 10.15 -6.82 1.96
C PHE A 276 11.29 -7.30 2.87
N ARG A 277 11.31 -6.80 4.10
CA ARG A 277 12.00 -7.45 5.22
C ARG A 277 11.01 -7.67 6.36
N TYR A 278 11.10 -8.81 7.01
CA TYR A 278 10.15 -9.23 8.03
C TYR A 278 10.75 -9.00 9.41
N LEU A 279 10.03 -8.25 10.25
CA LEU A 279 10.40 -8.01 11.62
C LEU A 279 10.03 -9.24 12.42
N VAL A 280 11.04 -9.91 12.98
CA VAL A 280 10.85 -11.13 13.75
C VAL A 280 11.16 -10.92 15.22
N THR A 281 10.39 -11.61 16.04
CA THR A 281 10.52 -11.70 17.49
C THR A 281 11.29 -12.97 17.89
N PRO A 282 11.86 -13.04 19.10
CA PRO A 282 12.39 -14.28 19.62
C PRO A 282 11.29 -15.30 19.97
N ASP A 283 11.69 -16.57 20.05
CA ASP A 283 10.88 -17.63 20.61
C ASP A 283 11.02 -17.71 22.14
N ASN A 284 9.99 -18.27 22.80
CA ASN A 284 10.08 -18.65 24.20
C ASN A 284 10.64 -20.07 24.32
N LYS A 285 11.76 -20.21 25.05
CA LYS A 285 12.53 -21.46 25.17
C LYS A 285 12.11 -22.35 26.34
N THR A 286 10.99 -22.06 27.01
CA THR A 286 10.45 -22.92 28.08
C THR A 286 10.25 -24.35 27.53
N ALA A 287 10.68 -25.37 28.26
CA ALA A 287 10.59 -26.75 27.78
C ALA A 287 9.14 -27.23 27.65
N ALA A 288 8.91 -28.23 26.80
CA ALA A 288 7.58 -28.77 26.59
C ALA A 288 6.98 -29.31 27.90
N GLY A 289 5.69 -29.03 28.14
CA GLY A 289 5.00 -29.42 29.37
C GLY A 289 5.34 -28.62 30.63
N GLU A 290 6.35 -27.73 30.59
CA GLU A 290 6.59 -26.78 31.67
C GLU A 290 5.65 -25.58 31.58
N LYS A 291 5.33 -24.99 32.73
CA LYS A 291 4.55 -23.74 32.77
C LYS A 291 5.36 -22.63 32.12
N ILE A 292 4.79 -21.99 31.12
CA ILE A 292 5.38 -20.83 30.46
C ILE A 292 5.68 -19.76 31.50
N VAL A 293 6.94 -19.37 31.54
CA VAL A 293 7.42 -18.28 32.36
C VAL A 293 7.28 -16.99 31.56
N PHE A 294 6.16 -16.28 31.76
CA PHE A 294 5.79 -15.11 30.95
C PHE A 294 6.80 -13.95 31.05
N LYS A 295 7.49 -13.79 32.18
CA LYS A 295 8.59 -12.81 32.35
C LYS A 295 9.72 -12.97 31.34
N ASP A 296 9.92 -14.19 30.83
CA ASP A 296 10.97 -14.51 29.86
C ASP A 296 10.41 -14.49 28.42
N ALA A 297 9.10 -14.29 28.24
CA ALA A 297 8.44 -14.13 26.95
C ALA A 297 8.47 -12.65 26.51
N THR A 298 9.47 -12.27 25.70
CA THR A 298 9.53 -10.94 25.06
C THR A 298 8.71 -10.87 23.75
N SER A 299 7.77 -11.80 23.59
CA SER A 299 6.93 -11.97 22.40
C SER A 299 6.19 -10.69 22.04
N GLY A 300 6.58 -10.08 20.91
CA GLY A 300 5.94 -8.87 20.39
C GLY A 300 6.38 -7.58 21.09
N LEU A 301 7.21 -7.67 22.13
CA LEU A 301 7.86 -6.53 22.77
C LEU A 301 9.17 -6.15 22.08
N GLU A 302 9.87 -7.14 21.51
CA GLU A 302 11.18 -6.93 20.90
C GLU A 302 11.22 -7.47 19.47
N THR A 303 11.69 -6.63 18.54
CA THR A 303 12.06 -7.05 17.19
C THR A 303 13.58 -7.16 17.12
N LEU A 304 14.08 -8.38 17.07
CA LEU A 304 15.53 -8.63 17.14
C LEU A 304 16.21 -8.49 15.78
N SER A 305 15.48 -8.69 14.68
CA SER A 305 16.07 -8.77 13.35
C SER A 305 15.05 -8.50 12.24
N TYR A 306 15.57 -7.99 11.13
CA TYR A 306 14.86 -7.76 9.87
C TYR A 306 15.31 -8.83 8.87
N LEU A 307 14.51 -9.86 8.64
CA LEU A 307 14.91 -11.00 7.82
C LEU A 307 14.33 -10.91 6.41
N PRO A 308 15.06 -11.27 5.34
CA PRO A 308 14.45 -11.55 4.04
C PRO A 308 13.63 -12.86 4.08
N ALA A 309 12.72 -13.07 3.12
CA ALA A 309 11.76 -14.18 3.16
C ALA A 309 12.42 -15.56 3.27
N ASN A 310 13.49 -15.80 2.52
CA ASN A 310 14.24 -17.05 2.57
C ASN A 310 14.85 -17.32 3.95
N LYS A 311 15.26 -16.27 4.67
CA LYS A 311 15.81 -16.41 6.02
C LYS A 311 14.72 -16.68 7.03
N VAL A 312 13.52 -16.11 6.89
CA VAL A 312 12.37 -16.45 7.75
C VAL A 312 12.05 -17.96 7.66
N GLU A 313 12.18 -18.55 6.48
CA GLU A 313 11.92 -19.99 6.27
C GLU A 313 13.08 -20.90 6.76
N ASP A 314 14.32 -20.39 6.75
CA ASP A 314 15.57 -21.13 7.00
C ASP A 314 16.12 -20.98 8.44
N VAL A 315 15.51 -20.16 9.31
CA VAL A 315 16.02 -19.99 10.69
C VAL A 315 15.98 -21.34 11.41
N SER A 316 17.16 -21.79 11.89
CA SER A 316 17.34 -23.00 12.72
C SER A 316 16.64 -22.95 14.10
N ASN A 317 15.92 -21.86 14.41
CA ASN A 317 14.92 -21.70 15.49
C ASN A 317 13.57 -21.36 14.82
N SER A 318 12.71 -22.35 14.57
CA SER A 318 11.66 -22.89 15.46
C SER A 318 10.26 -22.28 15.28
N LEU A 319 10.07 -21.05 14.76
CA LEU A 319 8.73 -20.45 14.54
C LEU A 319 8.40 -20.02 13.11
N LYS A 320 9.41 -19.86 12.24
CA LYS A 320 9.21 -19.43 10.83
C LYS A 320 8.31 -18.18 10.73
N TRP A 321 7.31 -18.20 9.86
CA TRP A 321 6.35 -17.11 9.62
C TRP A 321 5.52 -16.71 10.86
N ALA A 322 5.36 -17.59 11.86
CA ALA A 322 4.66 -17.25 13.11
C ALA A 322 5.45 -16.29 14.03
N SER A 323 6.75 -16.09 13.75
CA SER A 323 7.58 -15.10 14.44
C SER A 323 7.43 -13.67 13.91
N VAL A 324 6.73 -13.48 12.79
CA VAL A 324 6.65 -12.16 12.16
C VAL A 324 5.64 -11.28 12.88
N VAL A 325 6.05 -10.06 13.24
CA VAL A 325 5.22 -9.03 13.91
C VAL A 325 5.03 -7.77 13.09
N GLY A 326 5.72 -7.67 11.96
CA GLY A 326 5.66 -6.52 11.08
C GLY A 326 6.50 -6.72 9.84
N VAL A 327 6.36 -5.79 8.91
CA VAL A 327 7.02 -5.82 7.61
C VAL A 327 7.58 -4.44 7.31
N GLU A 328 8.86 -4.38 6.97
CA GLU A 328 9.44 -3.24 6.28
C GLU A 328 9.20 -3.40 4.78
N VAL A 329 8.48 -2.47 4.20
CA VAL A 329 8.19 -2.39 2.77
C VAL A 329 9.10 -1.32 2.17
N CYS A 330 9.87 -1.70 1.16
CA CYS A 330 10.58 -0.75 0.30
C CYS A 330 9.99 -0.81 -1.11
N ILE A 331 9.60 0.35 -1.64
CA ILE A 331 9.15 0.48 -3.04
C ILE A 331 9.93 1.56 -3.78
N ILE A 332 10.17 1.32 -5.07
CA ILE A 332 10.63 2.33 -6.01
C ILE A 332 9.46 2.71 -6.90
N VAL A 333 9.05 3.97 -6.83
CA VAL A 333 7.99 4.53 -7.68
C VAL A 333 8.60 5.42 -8.75
N ALA A 334 8.09 5.29 -9.97
CA ALA A 334 8.49 6.03 -11.15
C ALA A 334 7.26 6.57 -11.90
N VAL A 335 7.15 7.91 -12.01
CA VAL A 335 6.03 8.57 -12.71
C VAL A 335 6.51 9.45 -13.85
N GLU A 336 5.67 9.61 -14.86
CA GLU A 336 5.86 10.58 -15.94
C GLU A 336 5.31 11.98 -15.56
N PRO A 337 5.83 13.06 -16.17
CA PRO A 337 5.19 14.37 -16.13
C PRO A 337 3.79 14.33 -16.73
N VAL A 338 2.84 15.04 -16.10
CA VAL A 338 1.40 15.04 -16.47
C VAL A 338 1.13 15.56 -17.89
N ASP A 339 2.05 16.33 -18.47
CA ASP A 339 1.90 16.90 -19.81
C ASP A 339 2.21 15.91 -20.94
N GLY A 340 2.66 14.68 -20.63
CA GLY A 340 3.00 13.64 -21.62
C GLY A 340 4.18 14.01 -22.53
N THR A 341 4.76 15.20 -22.36
CA THR A 341 5.94 15.63 -23.08
C THR A 341 7.15 15.11 -22.34
N ARG A 342 7.89 14.18 -22.95
CA ARG A 342 9.13 13.67 -22.38
C ARG A 342 10.13 14.81 -22.27
N ASP A 343 10.24 15.38 -21.07
CA ASP A 343 11.20 16.43 -20.79
C ASP A 343 12.55 15.78 -20.48
N ALA A 344 13.46 15.79 -21.47
CA ALA A 344 14.84 15.29 -21.34
C ALA A 344 15.62 15.96 -20.20
N SER A 345 15.12 17.11 -19.72
CA SER A 345 15.70 17.83 -18.57
C SER A 345 15.70 16.98 -17.29
N PHE A 346 14.71 16.11 -17.07
CA PHE A 346 14.65 15.29 -15.85
C PHE A 346 15.69 14.17 -15.83
N SER A 347 15.89 13.50 -16.97
CA SER A 347 16.98 12.52 -17.11
C SER A 347 18.36 13.14 -16.92
N ALA A 348 18.52 14.44 -17.20
CA ALA A 348 19.76 15.18 -16.95
C ALA A 348 19.95 15.55 -15.47
N ILE A 349 18.86 15.69 -14.69
CA ILE A 349 18.91 16.03 -13.27
C ILE A 349 19.13 14.80 -12.39
N GLN A 350 18.42 13.71 -12.67
CA GLN A 350 18.52 12.44 -11.95
C GLN A 350 19.22 11.41 -12.85
N THR A 351 20.55 11.48 -12.94
CA THR A 351 21.36 10.58 -13.77
C THR A 351 21.43 9.16 -13.23
N THR A 352 21.26 8.99 -11.92
CA THR A 352 21.17 7.70 -11.22
C THR A 352 19.82 7.54 -10.55
N VAL A 353 19.32 6.31 -10.46
CA VAL A 353 18.04 5.99 -9.83
C VAL A 353 18.25 5.13 -8.59
N PRO A 354 17.45 5.33 -7.52
CA PRO A 354 17.58 4.55 -6.30
C PRO A 354 17.08 3.11 -6.50
N THR A 355 17.56 2.20 -5.67
CA THR A 355 17.10 0.80 -5.58
C THR A 355 16.72 0.42 -4.15
N CYS A 356 15.80 -0.53 -4.01
CA CYS A 356 15.44 -1.16 -2.75
C CYS A 356 16.40 -2.29 -2.33
N GLN A 357 17.36 -2.66 -3.18
CA GLN A 357 18.37 -3.65 -2.83
C GLN A 357 19.25 -3.16 -1.68
N ARG A 358 19.44 -3.98 -0.64
CA ARG A 358 20.44 -3.74 0.42
C ARG A 358 21.85 -4.06 -0.09
N GLN A 359 22.87 -3.41 0.48
CA GLN A 359 24.27 -3.70 0.14
C GLN A 359 24.62 -5.17 0.42
N ASP A 360 24.17 -5.67 1.57
CA ASP A 360 24.10 -7.10 1.87
C ASP A 360 22.62 -7.52 1.90
N ILE A 361 22.25 -8.44 1.01
CA ILE A 361 20.88 -8.95 0.86
C ILE A 361 20.41 -9.70 2.12
N ASN A 362 21.35 -10.26 2.89
CA ASN A 362 21.05 -11.00 4.12
C ASN A 362 21.19 -10.14 5.39
N ALA A 363 21.39 -8.83 5.26
CA ALA A 363 21.57 -7.95 6.41
C ALA A 363 20.33 -7.95 7.32
N THR A 364 20.54 -8.34 8.58
CA THR A 364 19.49 -8.46 9.59
C THR A 364 19.25 -7.18 10.38
N GLU A 365 20.14 -6.20 10.25
CA GLU A 365 20.11 -4.96 11.01
C GLU A 365 19.04 -3.99 10.46
N PRO A 366 18.29 -3.27 11.32
CA PRO A 366 17.28 -2.31 10.89
C PRO A 366 17.85 -1.23 9.96
N ARG A 367 19.07 -0.74 10.26
CA ARG A 367 19.74 0.35 9.53
C ARG A 367 20.70 -0.12 8.42
N ALA A 368 20.57 -1.37 7.96
CA ALA A 368 21.41 -1.90 6.89
C ALA A 368 21.41 -0.96 5.66
N PRO A 369 22.56 -0.57 5.10
CA PRO A 369 22.60 0.40 4.00
C PRO A 369 21.99 -0.18 2.72
N PHE A 370 21.35 0.70 1.93
CA PHE A 370 20.96 0.36 0.55
C PHE A 370 22.20 0.32 -0.35
N LYS A 371 22.12 -0.46 -1.42
CA LYS A 371 23.10 -0.41 -2.50
C LYS A 371 23.11 0.99 -3.13
N ALA A 372 24.27 1.38 -3.67
CA ALA A 372 24.41 2.62 -4.41
C ALA A 372 23.39 2.70 -5.56
N ASP A 373 22.96 3.93 -5.87
CA ASP A 373 22.05 4.20 -6.97
C ASP A 373 22.63 3.67 -8.29
N ILE A 374 21.76 3.16 -9.15
CA ILE A 374 22.12 2.54 -10.42
C ILE A 374 21.99 3.55 -11.55
N GLU A 375 22.73 3.36 -12.63
CA GLU A 375 22.61 4.21 -13.81
C GLU A 375 21.18 4.14 -14.38
N ARG A 376 20.64 5.32 -14.72
CA ARG A 376 19.34 5.43 -15.36
C ARG A 376 19.36 4.71 -16.71
N ARG A 377 18.29 3.97 -17.00
CA ARG A 377 18.10 3.33 -18.32
C ARG A 377 17.97 4.39 -19.42
N THR A 378 18.66 4.17 -20.54
CA THR A 378 18.59 5.04 -21.71
C THR A 378 17.14 5.21 -22.19
N GLY A 379 16.71 6.46 -22.33
CA GLY A 379 15.37 6.81 -22.81
C GLY A 379 14.26 6.80 -21.76
N ASP A 380 14.54 6.43 -20.51
CA ASP A 380 13.58 6.59 -19.42
C ASP A 380 13.66 8.02 -18.87
N SER A 381 12.59 8.80 -19.04
CA SER A 381 12.49 10.19 -18.57
C SER A 381 11.68 10.36 -17.27
N ARG A 382 11.27 9.26 -16.63
CA ARG A 382 10.47 9.30 -15.40
C ARG A 382 11.28 9.76 -14.20
N TYR A 383 10.62 10.32 -13.20
CA TYR A 383 11.28 10.61 -11.93
C TYR A 383 11.14 9.41 -11.00
N PHE A 384 12.23 8.99 -10.35
CA PHE A 384 12.25 7.82 -9.47
C PHE A 384 12.42 8.25 -8.01
N LYS A 385 11.65 7.66 -7.11
CA LYS A 385 11.78 7.90 -5.67
C LYS A 385 11.60 6.60 -4.89
N ARG A 386 12.46 6.41 -3.88
CA ARG A 386 12.38 5.30 -2.94
C ARG A 386 11.53 5.68 -1.73
N TYR A 387 10.59 4.81 -1.39
CA TYR A 387 9.80 4.89 -0.16
C TYR A 387 10.09 3.67 0.69
N VAL A 388 10.24 3.89 2.00
CA VAL A 388 10.48 2.83 2.97
C VAL A 388 9.53 3.07 4.13
N GLN A 389 8.73 2.06 4.47
CA GLN A 389 7.80 2.13 5.59
C GLN A 389 7.80 0.82 6.37
N ILE A 390 7.74 0.91 7.69
CA ILE A 390 7.52 -0.22 8.57
C ILE A 390 6.04 -0.26 8.92
N ILE A 391 5.42 -1.42 8.73
CA ILE A 391 4.01 -1.67 9.01
C ILE A 391 3.95 -2.79 10.05
N THR A 392 3.31 -2.53 11.18
CA THR A 392 3.10 -3.53 12.24
C THR A 392 1.94 -4.44 11.92
N MET A 393 1.91 -5.65 12.49
CA MET A 393 0.83 -6.61 12.32
C MET A 393 0.07 -6.79 13.66
N PRO A 394 -0.85 -5.87 14.05
CA PRO A 394 -1.46 -5.83 15.39
C PRO A 394 -2.29 -7.08 15.75
N ASN A 395 -2.89 -7.76 14.77
CA ASN A 395 -3.69 -8.96 15.00
C ASN A 395 -2.86 -10.22 15.28
N SER A 396 -1.55 -10.08 15.33
CA SER A 396 -0.68 -11.02 16.00
C SER A 396 -0.76 -10.77 17.52
N LEU A 397 -1.81 -11.27 18.18
CA LEU A 397 -2.00 -11.08 19.63
C LEU A 397 -0.90 -11.84 20.38
N TYR A 398 -0.18 -11.14 21.26
CA TYR A 398 0.78 -11.73 22.18
C TYR A 398 0.47 -11.26 23.59
N VAL A 399 0.68 -12.14 24.56
CA VAL A 399 0.45 -11.81 25.97
C VAL A 399 1.81 -11.50 26.60
N PRO A 400 2.22 -10.23 26.68
CA PRO A 400 3.33 -9.85 27.54
C PRO A 400 2.90 -10.01 29.01
N GLU A 401 3.81 -10.45 29.89
CA GLU A 401 3.57 -10.26 31.33
C GLU A 401 3.61 -8.75 31.62
N LEU A 402 2.54 -8.20 32.18
CA LEU A 402 2.65 -6.93 32.89
C LEU A 402 3.55 -7.20 34.08
N LEU A 403 4.74 -6.58 34.11
CA LEU A 403 5.58 -6.56 35.31
C LEU A 403 4.66 -6.24 36.48
N LYS A 404 4.50 -7.17 37.43
CA LYS A 404 3.88 -6.85 38.70
C LYS A 404 4.70 -5.71 39.27
N ASP A 405 4.11 -4.52 39.30
CA ASP A 405 4.69 -3.38 39.98
C ASP A 405 5.19 -3.85 41.34
N ASN A 406 6.51 -3.75 41.50
CA ASN A 406 7.13 -3.72 42.80
C ASN A 406 6.44 -2.57 43.54
N LYS A 407 5.68 -2.93 44.59
CA LYS A 407 5.28 -2.09 45.73
C LYS A 407 5.56 -0.59 45.53
N ILE A 408 4.50 0.18 45.26
CA ILE A 408 4.45 1.59 45.67
C ILE A 408 4.26 1.64 47.19
#